data_AF-A0A497K2N4-F1
#
_entry.id   AF-A0A497K2N4-F1
#
_cell.length_a   1.000
_cell.length_b   1.000
_cell.length_c   1.000
_cell.angle_alpha   90.00
_cell.angle_beta   90.00
_cell.angle_gamma   90.00
#
_symmetry.space_group_name_H-M   'P 1'
#
loop_
_entity.id
_entity.type
_entity.pdbx_description
1 polymer ?
#
loop_
_entity_poly.entity_id
_entity_poly.type
_entity_poly.pdbx_seq_one_letter_code
_entity_poly.pdbx_strand_id
1 'polypeptide(L)'
;MAPMPYLYWALGRCRKSAVIVGDFLQLPPICVSESNIAKKWLGRNIYQHLHIDTPSKAKRDKRVCLLDTQYRMNPAISSISNEMFYEGLLKDDTITHTLNMCDGLSEFPLTIIDTTSASPWCSRLRSGSRFNIYHALLAVTAAKKF
;
A
#
# COMPACT_ATOMS: atom_id res chain seq x y z
N MET A 1 -6.36 -8.02 0.11
CA MET A 1 -6.97 -8.78 -1.02
C MET A 1 -7.86 -9.92 -0.52
N ALA A 2 -8.80 -10.42 -1.33
CA ALA A 2 -9.69 -11.51 -0.94
C ALA A 2 -8.98 -12.90 -0.96
N PRO A 3 -9.17 -13.74 0.08
CA PRO A 3 -8.81 -15.16 0.05
C PRO A 3 -9.42 -15.91 -1.14
N MET A 4 -8.73 -16.96 -1.62
CA MET A 4 -9.15 -17.74 -2.79
C MET A 4 -10.53 -18.39 -2.65
N PRO A 5 -10.94 -18.98 -1.50
CA PRO A 5 -12.28 -19.56 -1.37
C PRO A 5 -13.41 -18.56 -1.62
N TYR A 6 -13.26 -17.32 -1.14
CA TYR A 6 -14.28 -16.28 -1.34
C TYR A 6 -14.32 -15.81 -2.79
N LEU A 7 -13.14 -15.69 -3.42
CA LEU A 7 -13.06 -15.39 -4.85
C LEU A 7 -13.74 -16.48 -5.68
N TYR A 8 -13.44 -17.77 -5.42
CA TYR A 8 -14.06 -18.87 -6.15
C TYR A 8 -15.57 -18.95 -5.97
N TRP A 9 -16.06 -18.70 -4.74
CA TRP A 9 -17.48 -18.63 -4.50
C TRP A 9 -18.15 -17.52 -5.33
N ALA A 10 -17.55 -16.32 -5.38
CA ALA A 10 -18.06 -15.22 -6.18
C ALA A 10 -18.01 -15.54 -7.69
N LEU A 11 -16.90 -16.09 -8.18
CA LEU A 11 -16.74 -16.48 -9.59
C LEU A 11 -17.72 -17.58 -10.00
N GLY A 12 -18.05 -18.51 -9.10
CA GLY A 12 -19.06 -19.55 -9.35
C GLY A 12 -20.48 -19.02 -9.56
N ARG A 13 -20.74 -17.75 -9.22
CA ARG A 13 -22.02 -17.07 -9.50
C ARG A 13 -22.03 -16.34 -10.85
N CYS A 14 -20.88 -16.15 -11.50
CA CYS A 14 -20.77 -15.44 -12.76
C CYS A 14 -21.32 -16.31 -13.91
N ARG A 15 -22.16 -15.71 -14.78
CA ARG A 15 -22.76 -16.42 -15.93
C ARG A 15 -22.08 -16.14 -17.28
N LYS A 16 -21.34 -15.04 -17.40
CA LYS A 16 -20.75 -14.57 -18.68
C LYS A 16 -19.28 -14.21 -18.54
N SER A 17 -18.96 -13.27 -17.67
CA SER A 17 -17.58 -12.79 -17.47
C SER A 17 -17.38 -12.28 -16.04
N ALA A 18 -16.12 -12.16 -15.64
CA ALA A 18 -15.69 -11.59 -14.37
C ALA A 18 -14.48 -10.69 -14.60
N VAL A 19 -14.42 -9.58 -13.87
CA VAL A 19 -13.28 -8.66 -13.84
C VAL A 19 -12.75 -8.61 -12.42
N ILE A 20 -11.45 -8.82 -12.26
CA ILE A 20 -10.77 -8.77 -10.97
C ILE A 20 -9.95 -7.48 -10.93
N VAL A 21 -10.16 -6.68 -9.88
CA VAL A 21 -9.46 -5.41 -9.68
C VAL A 21 -8.72 -5.48 -8.35
N GLY A 22 -7.51 -4.92 -8.32
CA GLY A 22 -6.71 -4.81 -7.10
C GLY A 22 -5.24 -4.58 -7.42
N ASP A 23 -4.44 -4.62 -6.37
CA ASP A 23 -3.02 -4.35 -6.41
C ASP A 23 -2.28 -5.38 -5.56
N PHE A 24 -1.48 -6.24 -6.20
CA PHE A 24 -0.78 -7.31 -5.51
C PHE A 24 0.43 -6.85 -4.70
N LEU A 25 0.83 -5.58 -4.81
CA LEU A 25 1.88 -4.97 -4.01
C LEU A 25 1.34 -4.37 -2.70
N GLN A 26 0.02 -4.31 -2.54
CA GLN A 26 -0.65 -3.89 -1.30
C GLN A 26 -0.96 -5.07 -0.38
N LEU A 27 -1.75 -4.82 0.67
CA LEU A 27 -2.00 -5.79 1.74
C LEU A 27 -2.57 -7.14 1.21
N PRO A 28 -1.90 -8.27 1.51
CA PRO A 28 -2.38 -9.58 1.14
C PRO A 28 -3.63 -9.97 1.97
N PRO A 29 -4.28 -11.09 1.65
CA PRO A 29 -5.26 -11.70 2.54
C PRO A 29 -4.69 -11.97 3.94
N ILE A 30 -5.50 -11.78 4.98
CA ILE A 30 -5.08 -12.07 6.36
C ILE A 30 -5.22 -13.57 6.63
N CYS A 31 -4.13 -14.22 7.03
CA CYS A 31 -4.10 -15.63 7.42
C CYS A 31 -3.33 -15.78 8.74
N VAL A 32 -4.05 -16.13 9.82
CA VAL A 32 -3.46 -16.31 11.16
C VAL A 32 -2.92 -17.73 11.37
N SER A 33 -3.44 -18.71 10.62
CA SER A 33 -3.03 -20.10 10.76
C SER A 33 -1.70 -20.36 10.07
N GLU A 34 -0.83 -21.10 10.75
CA GLU A 34 0.47 -21.50 10.24
C GLU A 34 0.44 -22.76 9.34
N SER A 35 -0.71 -23.43 9.25
CA SER A 35 -0.88 -24.64 8.45
C SER A 35 -0.62 -24.38 6.96
N ASN A 36 0.07 -25.31 6.31
CA ASN A 36 0.36 -25.23 4.87
C ASN A 36 -0.92 -25.08 4.02
N ILE A 37 -2.01 -25.73 4.42
CA ILE A 37 -3.28 -25.63 3.68
C ILE A 37 -3.90 -24.24 3.81
N ALA A 38 -3.84 -23.64 5.01
CA ALA A 38 -4.34 -22.31 5.28
C ALA A 38 -3.49 -21.26 4.57
N LYS A 39 -2.15 -21.35 4.65
CA LYS A 39 -1.24 -20.48 3.90
C LYS A 39 -1.50 -20.53 2.40
N LYS A 40 -1.74 -21.73 1.85
CA LYS A 40 -2.01 -21.92 0.43
C LYS A 40 -3.33 -21.28 -0.02
N TRP A 41 -4.41 -21.47 0.73
CA TRP A 41 -5.75 -21.06 0.28
C TRP A 41 -6.25 -19.73 0.85
N LEU A 42 -5.84 -19.40 2.07
CA LEU A 42 -6.25 -18.19 2.78
C LEU A 42 -5.17 -17.12 2.81
N GLY A 43 -3.88 -17.49 2.73
CA GLY A 43 -2.77 -16.55 2.76
C GLY A 43 -2.29 -16.07 1.38
N ARG A 44 -2.72 -16.75 0.29
CA ARG A 44 -2.37 -16.37 -1.08
C ARG A 44 -3.53 -15.70 -1.79
N ASN A 45 -3.17 -14.88 -2.77
CA ASN A 45 -4.12 -14.18 -3.62
C ASN A 45 -4.09 -14.71 -5.07
N ILE A 46 -5.08 -14.27 -5.86
CA ILE A 46 -5.23 -14.70 -7.25
C ILE A 46 -4.06 -14.31 -8.15
N TYR A 47 -3.43 -13.15 -7.95
CA TYR A 47 -2.29 -12.69 -8.76
C TYR A 47 -1.09 -13.63 -8.60
N GLN A 48 -0.82 -14.10 -7.38
CA GLN A 48 0.19 -15.12 -7.11
C GLN A 48 -0.14 -16.46 -7.79
N HIS A 49 -1.42 -16.87 -7.75
CA HIS A 49 -1.86 -18.10 -8.41
C HIS A 49 -1.79 -18.03 -9.95
N LEU A 50 -1.99 -16.84 -10.51
CA LEU A 50 -1.90 -16.59 -11.95
C LEU A 50 -0.48 -16.26 -12.42
N HIS A 51 0.50 -16.23 -11.52
CA HIS A 51 1.90 -15.86 -11.76
C HIS A 51 2.07 -14.44 -12.36
N ILE A 52 1.22 -13.49 -11.95
CA ILE A 52 1.24 -12.07 -12.34
C ILE A 52 1.52 -11.16 -11.14
N ASP A 53 2.36 -11.63 -10.23
CA ASP A 53 2.66 -11.03 -8.92
C ASP A 53 3.83 -10.05 -8.92
N THR A 54 4.25 -9.57 -10.10
CA THR A 54 5.21 -8.47 -10.23
C THR A 54 4.76 -7.52 -11.34
N PRO A 55 5.11 -6.22 -11.29
CA PRO A 55 4.75 -5.26 -12.34
C PRO A 55 5.20 -5.71 -13.73
N SER A 56 6.44 -6.18 -13.86
CA SER A 56 6.97 -6.75 -15.11
C SER A 56 6.17 -7.93 -15.65
N LYS A 57 5.74 -8.87 -14.79
CA LYS A 57 4.93 -10.02 -15.23
C LYS A 57 3.52 -9.58 -15.63
N ALA A 58 2.91 -8.73 -14.83
CA ALA A 58 1.58 -8.18 -15.09
C ALA A 58 1.53 -7.41 -16.42
N LYS A 59 2.53 -6.59 -16.72
CA LYS A 59 2.64 -5.84 -17.98
C LYS A 59 2.71 -6.73 -19.23
N ARG A 60 3.26 -7.94 -19.11
CA ARG A 60 3.39 -8.90 -20.22
C ARG A 60 2.17 -9.82 -20.38
N ASP A 61 1.28 -9.86 -19.39
CA ASP A 61 0.14 -10.76 -19.42
C ASP A 61 -1.05 -10.13 -20.17
N LYS A 62 -1.50 -10.79 -21.25
CA LYS A 62 -2.61 -10.33 -22.09
C LYS A 62 -3.95 -10.18 -21.37
N ARG A 63 -4.10 -10.75 -20.17
CA ARG A 63 -5.32 -10.68 -19.35
C ARG A 63 -5.35 -9.42 -18.48
N VAL A 64 -4.22 -8.72 -18.35
CA VAL A 64 -4.06 -7.59 -17.45
C VAL A 64 -4.16 -6.28 -18.22
N CYS A 65 -5.00 -5.39 -17.71
CA CYS A 65 -4.97 -3.97 -18.07
C CYS A 65 -4.35 -3.22 -16.90
N LEU A 66 -3.15 -2.67 -17.09
CA LEU A 66 -2.49 -1.86 -16.07
C LEU A 66 -3.01 -0.43 -16.11
N LEU A 67 -3.40 0.08 -14.94
CA LEU A 67 -3.64 1.51 -14.74
C LEU A 67 -2.31 2.14 -14.30
N ASP A 68 -1.69 2.88 -15.19
CA ASP A 68 -0.33 3.39 -15.01
C ASP A 68 -0.30 4.87 -14.62
N THR A 69 -1.44 5.56 -14.54
CA THR A 69 -1.51 6.99 -14.20
C THR A 69 -2.14 7.20 -12.84
N GLN A 70 -1.45 7.91 -11.94
CA GLN A 70 -1.90 8.24 -10.59
C GLN A 70 -2.34 9.71 -10.50
N TYR A 71 -3.40 9.96 -9.73
CA TYR A 71 -4.07 11.27 -9.64
C TYR A 71 -4.14 11.81 -8.19
N ARG A 72 -3.43 11.19 -7.25
CA ARG A 72 -3.59 11.43 -5.80
C ARG A 72 -2.47 12.23 -5.18
N MET A 73 -1.22 11.83 -5.45
CA MET A 73 -0.06 12.26 -4.66
C MET A 73 0.80 13.22 -5.46
N ASN A 74 1.40 14.21 -4.81
CA ASN A 74 2.44 15.02 -5.44
C ASN A 74 3.58 14.12 -5.97
N PRO A 75 4.19 14.40 -7.14
CA PRO A 75 5.30 13.62 -7.70
C PRO A 75 6.46 13.32 -6.73
N ALA A 76 6.74 14.24 -5.79
CA ALA A 76 7.76 14.04 -4.76
C ALA A 76 7.42 12.87 -3.81
N ILE A 77 6.14 12.53 -3.63
CA ILE A 77 5.67 11.42 -2.81
C ILE A 77 5.51 10.14 -3.65
N SER A 78 4.89 10.24 -4.83
CA SER A 78 4.62 9.07 -5.68
C SER A 78 5.90 8.42 -6.21
N SER A 79 6.96 9.20 -6.46
CA SER A 79 8.25 8.71 -6.95
C SER A 79 8.84 7.59 -6.07
N ILE A 80 8.72 7.70 -4.75
CA ILE A 80 9.25 6.71 -3.80
C ILE A 80 8.59 5.33 -3.99
N SER A 81 7.25 5.29 -4.00
CA SER A 81 6.55 4.01 -4.17
C SER A 81 6.71 3.47 -5.59
N ASN A 82 6.76 4.36 -6.59
CA ASN A 82 6.97 3.99 -7.98
C ASN A 82 8.31 3.30 -8.20
N GLU A 83 9.38 3.85 -7.63
CA GLU A 83 10.73 3.28 -7.70
C GLU A 83 10.82 1.96 -6.91
N MET A 84 10.35 1.95 -5.66
CA MET A 84 10.53 0.79 -4.79
C MET A 84 9.63 -0.41 -5.13
N PHE A 85 8.43 -0.18 -5.67
CA PHE A 85 7.42 -1.24 -5.83
C PHE A 85 6.92 -1.41 -7.26
N TYR A 86 6.73 -0.33 -8.02
CA TYR A 86 6.07 -0.39 -9.33
C TYR A 86 7.04 -0.38 -10.52
N GLU A 87 8.35 -0.54 -10.29
CA GLU A 87 9.38 -0.60 -11.35
C GLU A 87 9.37 0.64 -12.27
N GLY A 88 9.01 1.81 -11.73
CA GLY A 88 8.94 3.06 -12.50
C GLY A 88 7.77 3.14 -13.49
N LEU A 89 6.80 2.23 -13.43
CA LEU A 89 5.68 2.21 -14.36
C LEU A 89 4.62 3.28 -14.12
N LEU A 90 4.51 3.81 -12.89
CA LEU A 90 3.52 4.84 -12.59
C LEU A 90 3.92 6.18 -13.20
N LYS A 91 2.92 6.90 -13.70
CA LYS A 91 2.97 8.25 -14.24
C LYS A 91 2.12 9.16 -13.37
N ASP A 92 2.58 10.38 -13.19
CA ASP A 92 1.82 11.40 -12.46
C ASP A 92 0.96 12.19 -13.43
N ASP A 93 -0.33 12.33 -13.13
CA ASP A 93 -1.18 13.24 -13.87
C ASP A 93 -0.86 14.70 -13.51
N THR A 94 -1.03 15.61 -14.46
CA THR A 94 -0.82 17.06 -14.29
C THR A 94 -1.52 17.66 -13.08
N ILE A 95 -2.71 17.14 -12.70
CA ILE A 95 -3.44 17.62 -11.53
C ILE A 95 -2.61 17.52 -10.24
N THR A 96 -1.74 16.50 -10.17
CA THR A 96 -0.94 16.22 -8.97
C THR A 96 0.23 17.19 -8.76
N HIS A 97 0.68 17.86 -9.82
CA HIS A 97 1.76 18.86 -9.73
C HIS A 97 1.29 20.15 -9.04
N THR A 98 -0.02 20.39 -9.00
CA THR A 98 -0.60 21.57 -8.32
C THR A 98 -0.85 21.33 -6.83
N LEU A 99 -0.61 20.11 -6.34
CA LEU A 99 -0.71 19.76 -4.92
C LEU A 99 0.50 20.32 -4.16
N ASN A 100 0.51 21.64 -3.99
CA ASN A 100 1.46 22.36 -3.16
C ASN A 100 0.84 22.51 -1.77
N MET A 101 1.53 22.02 -0.75
CA MET A 101 1.14 22.22 0.64
C MET A 101 2.17 23.11 1.32
N CYS A 102 1.70 24.25 1.84
CA CYS A 102 2.42 25.01 2.85
C CYS A 102 1.62 24.83 4.14
N ASP A 103 2.08 23.91 4.99
CA ASP A 103 1.42 23.52 6.24
C ASP A 103 2.08 24.15 7.48
N GLY A 104 2.95 25.14 7.27
CA GLY A 104 3.74 25.78 8.34
C GLY A 104 4.77 24.86 9.02
N LEU A 105 4.89 23.61 8.55
CA LEU A 105 5.90 22.64 8.98
C LEU A 105 7.01 22.52 7.94
N SER A 106 6.66 22.51 6.65
CA SER A 106 7.60 22.37 5.54
C SER A 106 7.14 23.12 4.30
N GLU A 107 8.10 23.47 3.45
CA GLU A 107 7.84 23.94 2.07
C GLU A 107 7.81 22.77 1.07
N PHE A 108 8.20 21.56 1.51
CA PHE A 108 8.24 20.37 0.68
C PHE A 108 7.03 19.46 0.95
N PRO A 109 6.47 18.79 -0.08
CA PRO A 109 5.34 17.85 0.07
C PRO A 109 5.63 16.62 0.94
N LEU A 110 6.91 16.33 1.21
CA LEU A 110 7.35 15.23 2.05
C LEU A 110 8.48 15.69 2.95
N THR A 111 8.33 15.44 4.26
CA THR A 111 9.33 15.77 5.27
C THR A 111 9.57 14.59 6.19
N ILE A 112 10.84 14.32 6.47
CA ILE A 112 11.25 13.34 7.47
C ILE A 112 11.79 14.10 8.68
N ILE A 113 11.20 13.88 9.85
CA ILE A 113 11.69 14.43 11.11
C ILE A 113 12.52 13.36 11.82
N ASP A 114 13.83 13.52 11.81
CA ASP A 114 14.73 12.66 12.57
C ASP A 114 14.69 13.02 14.06
N THR A 115 14.29 12.06 14.89
CA THR A 115 14.16 12.22 16.34
C THR A 115 15.31 11.58 17.12
N THR A 116 16.37 11.11 16.45
CA THR A 116 17.46 10.35 17.08
C THR A 116 18.14 11.11 18.22
N SER A 117 18.33 12.42 18.07
CA SER A 117 18.94 13.28 19.10
C SER A 117 18.14 13.34 20.41
N ALA A 118 16.82 13.14 20.35
CA ALA A 118 15.96 13.10 21.53
C ALA A 118 15.90 11.71 22.20
N SER A 119 16.51 10.68 21.59
CA SER A 119 16.53 9.30 22.07
C SER A 119 15.15 8.78 22.54
N PRO A 120 14.08 8.88 21.71
CA PRO A 120 12.75 8.52 22.15
C PRO A 120 12.60 7.01 22.32
N TRP A 121 11.88 6.58 23.36
CA TRP A 121 11.64 5.16 23.61
C TRP A 121 10.23 4.72 23.18
N CYS A 122 10.10 3.44 22.85
CA CYS A 122 8.82 2.80 22.55
C CYS A 122 8.43 1.85 23.67
N SER A 123 7.23 2.02 24.22
CA SER A 123 6.67 1.19 25.29
C SER A 123 5.64 0.20 24.74
N ARG A 124 5.42 -0.91 25.47
CA ARG A 124 4.48 -1.97 25.07
C ARG A 124 3.41 -2.16 26.14
N LEU A 125 2.15 -2.18 25.71
CA LEU A 125 0.99 -2.48 26.55
C LEU A 125 0.89 -3.99 26.82
N ARG A 126 0.12 -4.37 27.85
CA ARG A 126 -0.18 -5.79 28.15
C ARG A 126 -0.87 -6.52 26.99
N SER A 127 -1.63 -5.80 26.17
CA SER A 127 -2.24 -6.31 24.94
C SER A 127 -1.24 -6.62 23.82
N GLY A 128 0.04 -6.27 23.99
CA GLY A 128 1.09 -6.43 22.97
C GLY A 128 1.24 -5.23 22.03
N SER A 129 0.29 -4.29 22.03
CA SER A 129 0.38 -3.04 21.26
C SER A 129 1.53 -2.15 21.75
N ARG A 130 2.11 -1.36 20.84
CA ARG A 130 3.24 -0.47 21.10
C ARG A 130 2.82 1.00 21.00
N PHE A 131 3.46 1.87 21.77
CA PHE A 131 3.26 3.32 21.70
C PHE A 131 4.56 4.07 22.02
N ASN A 132 4.67 5.29 21.51
CA ASN A 132 5.77 6.21 21.78
C ASN A 132 5.20 7.60 22.07
N ILE A 133 5.31 8.04 23.33
CA ILE A 133 4.71 9.32 23.77
C ILE A 133 5.40 10.51 23.08
N TYR A 134 6.72 10.45 22.88
CA TYR A 134 7.47 11.53 22.22
C TYR A 134 6.97 11.73 20.78
N HIS A 135 6.85 10.65 20.02
CA HIS A 135 6.30 10.71 18.66
C HIS A 135 4.82 11.11 18.64
N ALA A 136 4.02 10.72 19.63
CA ALA A 136 2.63 11.16 19.75
C ALA A 136 2.53 12.68 19.95
N LEU A 137 3.36 13.26 20.84
CA LEU A 137 3.40 14.71 21.07
C LEU A 137 3.91 15.46 19.84
N LEU A 138 4.93 14.94 19.16
CA LEU A 138 5.44 15.51 17.90
C LEU A 138 4.35 15.52 16.82
N ALA A 139 3.62 14.40 16.66
CA ALA A 139 2.53 14.29 15.70
C ALA A 139 1.40 15.29 15.99
N VAL A 140 1.00 15.43 17.26
CA VAL A 140 -0.02 16.43 17.66
C VAL A 140 0.47 17.85 17.41
N THR A 141 1.75 18.13 17.70
CA THR A 141 2.34 19.45 17.48
C THR A 141 2.41 19.80 15.99
N ALA A 142 2.79 18.85 15.14
CA ALA A 142 2.78 19.01 13.70
C ALA A 142 1.35 19.22 13.17
N ALA A 143 0.38 18.42 13.64
CA ALA A 143 -1.01 18.52 13.22
C ALA A 143 -1.66 19.87 13.57
N LYS A 144 -1.25 20.52 14.68
CA LYS A 144 -1.75 21.85 15.08
C LYS A 144 -1.27 23.00 14.19
N LYS A 145 -0.27 22.78 13.35
CA LYS A 145 0.22 23.82 12.42
C LYS A 145 -0.61 23.91 11.13
N PHE A 146 -1.43 22.90 10.86
CA PHE A 146 -2.40 22.88 9.77
C PHE A 146 -3.67 23.67 10.10
#